data_AF-A0A1X2Z933-F1
#
_entry.id   AF-A0A1X2Z933-F1
#
_cell.length_a   1.000
_cell.length_b   1.000
_cell.length_c   1.000
_cell.angle_alpha   90.00
_cell.angle_beta   90.00
_cell.angle_gamma   90.00
#
_symmetry.space_group_name_H-M   'P 1'
#
loop_
_entity.id
_entity.type
_entity.pdbx_description
1 polymer ?
#
loop_
_entity_poly.entity_id
_entity_poly.type
_entity_poly.pdbx_seq_one_letter_code
_entity_poly.pdbx_strand_id
1 'polypeptide(L)'
;MLRWDGTPDDFIKGMHGPNGLLDACRHGLEPKEAYRLAGEYAHRREALVAGSTVRFDRGMLDAHDPRILAGLGHRSLDVSALDEAARLWNPACRDARPERTTDHRCLHCLDDSIRLARHYRTLMEDACTASRND
;
A
#
# COMPACT_ATOMS: atom_id res chain seq x y z
N MET A 1 8.00 -9.37 -9.96
CA MET A 1 7.43 -10.40 -9.06
C MET A 1 8.58 -11.05 -8.31
N LEU A 2 8.42 -11.40 -7.03
CA LEU A 2 9.42 -12.15 -6.27
C LEU A 2 9.29 -13.64 -6.56
N ARG A 3 10.42 -14.36 -6.65
CA ARG A 3 10.40 -15.81 -6.82
C ARG A 3 9.99 -16.48 -5.51
N TRP A 4 9.01 -17.37 -5.59
CA TRP A 4 8.57 -18.19 -4.48
C TRP A 4 8.02 -19.52 -4.98
N ASP A 5 8.55 -20.61 -4.44
CA ASP A 5 8.28 -22.01 -4.83
C ASP A 5 7.74 -22.86 -3.67
N GLY A 6 7.36 -22.21 -2.56
CA GLY A 6 6.77 -22.87 -1.41
C GLY A 6 5.35 -23.40 -1.67
N THR A 7 4.86 -24.19 -0.71
CA THR A 7 3.48 -24.69 -0.71
C THR A 7 2.59 -23.75 0.11
N PRO A 8 1.60 -23.06 -0.48
CA PRO A 8 0.70 -22.19 0.26
C PRO A 8 -0.33 -23.03 1.02
N ASP A 9 -0.84 -22.48 2.12
CA ASP A 9 -2.06 -23.01 2.74
C ASP A 9 -3.30 -22.75 1.86
N ASP A 10 -4.44 -23.33 2.24
CA ASP A 10 -5.68 -23.24 1.46
C ASP A 10 -6.21 -21.80 1.36
N PHE A 11 -5.97 -20.96 2.36
CA PHE A 11 -6.42 -19.57 2.38
C PHE A 11 -5.64 -18.74 1.34
N ILE A 12 -4.31 -18.82 1.37
CA ILE A 12 -3.42 -18.16 0.41
C ILE A 12 -3.69 -18.70 -1.01
N LYS A 13 -3.89 -20.01 -1.14
CA LYS A 13 -4.22 -20.65 -2.44
C LYS A 13 -5.54 -20.15 -3.01
N GLY A 14 -6.57 -20.02 -2.19
CA GLY A 14 -7.87 -19.48 -2.61
C GLY A 14 -7.79 -18.01 -3.04
N MET A 15 -6.94 -17.21 -2.39
CA MET A 15 -6.78 -15.79 -2.69
C MET A 15 -5.89 -15.52 -3.91
N HIS A 16 -4.79 -16.25 -4.04
CA HIS A 16 -3.72 -15.94 -5.01
C HIS A 16 -3.60 -16.95 -6.16
N GLY A 17 -4.37 -18.03 -6.13
CA GLY A 17 -4.55 -18.93 -7.27
C GLY A 17 -5.33 -18.25 -8.41
N PRO A 18 -6.57 -17.76 -8.17
CA PRO A 18 -7.43 -17.23 -9.23
C PRO A 18 -6.88 -15.99 -9.95
N ASN A 19 -6.12 -15.15 -9.23
CA ASN A 19 -5.53 -13.92 -9.80
C ASN A 19 -4.15 -14.16 -10.44
N GLY A 20 -3.69 -15.42 -10.54
CA GLY A 20 -2.44 -15.81 -11.17
C GLY A 20 -1.17 -15.41 -10.40
N LEU A 21 -1.27 -14.88 -9.18
CA LEU A 21 -0.11 -14.42 -8.42
C LEU A 21 0.84 -15.59 -8.10
N LEU A 22 0.30 -16.73 -7.65
CA LEU A 22 1.12 -17.91 -7.33
C LEU A 22 1.90 -18.43 -8.53
N ASP A 23 1.31 -18.35 -9.74
CA ASP A 23 1.98 -18.74 -10.97
C ASP A 23 3.09 -17.74 -11.34
N ALA A 24 2.80 -16.44 -11.27
CA ALA A 24 3.79 -15.40 -11.51
C ALA A 24 4.99 -15.49 -10.55
N CYS A 25 4.78 -15.92 -9.31
CA CYS A 25 5.85 -16.12 -8.34
C CYS A 25 6.80 -17.27 -8.70
N ARG A 26 6.35 -18.31 -9.42
CA ARG A 26 7.26 -19.40 -9.85
C ARG A 26 8.33 -18.93 -10.83
N HIS A 27 8.01 -17.88 -11.59
CA HIS A 27 8.88 -17.29 -12.61
C HIS A 27 9.41 -15.90 -12.20
N GLY A 28 9.28 -15.54 -10.92
CA GLY A 28 9.72 -14.27 -10.38
C GLY A 28 11.24 -14.10 -10.33
N LEU A 29 11.67 -12.90 -9.97
CA LEU A 29 13.07 -12.58 -9.69
C LEU A 29 13.49 -13.15 -8.34
N GLU A 30 14.75 -13.56 -8.23
CA GLU A 30 15.36 -13.90 -6.94
C GLU A 30 15.16 -12.77 -5.93
N PRO A 31 14.80 -13.08 -4.66
CA PRO A 31 14.57 -12.05 -3.65
C PRO A 31 15.70 -11.03 -3.54
N LYS A 32 16.96 -11.50 -3.53
CA LYS A 32 18.15 -10.63 -3.48
C LYS A 32 18.18 -9.59 -4.61
N GLU A 33 17.83 -10.01 -5.82
CA GLU A 33 17.86 -9.13 -7.00
C GLU A 33 16.67 -8.16 -7.00
N ALA A 34 15.49 -8.66 -6.66
CA ALA A 34 14.30 -7.82 -6.54
C ALA A 34 14.47 -6.73 -5.46
N TYR A 35 15.05 -7.06 -4.31
CA TYR A 35 15.32 -6.10 -3.24
C TYR A 35 16.37 -5.07 -3.64
N ARG A 36 17.42 -5.48 -4.35
CA ARG A 36 18.42 -4.56 -4.92
C ARG A 36 17.74 -3.53 -5.84
N LEU A 37 16.93 -3.99 -6.80
CA LEU A 37 16.21 -3.11 -7.73
C LEU A 37 15.23 -2.18 -7.01
N ALA A 38 14.53 -2.69 -5.99
CA ALA A 38 13.62 -1.89 -5.18
C ALA A 38 14.35 -0.77 -4.42
N GLY A 39 15.50 -1.09 -3.80
CA GLY A 39 16.34 -0.11 -3.11
C GLY A 39 16.91 0.95 -4.07
N GLU A 40 17.42 0.54 -5.23
CA GLU A 40 17.92 1.46 -6.26
C GLU A 40 16.83 2.41 -6.78
N TYR A 41 15.59 1.95 -6.86
CA TYR A 41 14.46 2.81 -7.22
C TYR A 41 14.09 3.76 -6.07
N ALA A 42 14.00 3.24 -4.85
CA ALA A 42 13.62 4.00 -3.65
C ALA A 42 14.60 5.15 -3.37
N HIS A 43 15.91 4.89 -3.46
CA HIS A 43 16.95 5.86 -3.08
C HIS A 43 17.10 7.04 -4.04
N ARG A 44 16.42 7.02 -5.19
CA ARG A 44 16.43 8.16 -6.13
C ARG A 44 15.54 9.31 -5.68
N ARG A 45 14.75 9.13 -4.62
CA ARG A 45 13.75 10.11 -4.18
C ARG A 45 13.70 10.17 -2.67
N GLU A 46 13.67 11.39 -2.14
CA GLU A 46 13.24 11.58 -0.76
C GLU A 46 11.71 11.42 -0.71
N ALA A 47 11.25 10.29 -0.18
CA ALA A 47 9.84 9.92 -0.18
C ALA A 47 9.40 9.26 1.13
N LEU A 48 8.12 9.38 1.44
CA LEU A 48 7.46 8.64 2.53
C LEU A 48 6.96 7.29 2.03
N VAL A 49 6.97 6.28 2.89
CA VAL A 49 6.26 5.03 2.62
C VAL A 49 4.78 5.27 2.84
N ALA A 50 3.94 4.98 1.85
CA ALA A 50 2.51 5.26 1.90
C ALA A 50 1.68 4.08 1.36
N GLY A 51 0.50 3.88 1.92
CA GLY A 51 -0.41 2.81 1.51
C GLY A 51 -1.46 2.50 2.59
N SER A 52 -2.37 1.57 2.32
CA SER A 52 -3.26 1.01 3.35
C SER A 52 -2.53 -0.02 4.21
N THR A 53 -2.57 0.13 5.53
CA THR A 53 -1.93 -0.81 6.48
C THR A 53 -0.42 -0.94 6.22
N VAL A 54 0.20 0.17 5.80
CA VAL A 54 1.58 0.24 5.31
C VAL A 54 2.62 -0.15 6.37
N ARG A 55 2.25 -0.15 7.66
CA ARG A 55 3.10 -0.67 8.74
C ARG A 55 3.54 -2.10 8.48
N PHE A 56 2.65 -2.94 7.95
CA PHE A 56 2.95 -4.33 7.65
C PHE A 56 4.01 -4.44 6.54
N ASP A 57 3.80 -3.74 5.43
CA ASP A 57 4.74 -3.72 4.31
C ASP A 57 6.12 -3.19 4.73
N ARG A 58 6.15 -2.11 5.53
CA ARG A 58 7.41 -1.57 6.06
C ARG A 58 8.14 -2.58 6.93
N GLY A 59 7.43 -3.28 7.81
CA GLY A 59 8.01 -4.33 8.66
C GLY A 59 8.56 -5.50 7.84
N MET A 60 7.85 -5.91 6.79
CA MET A 60 8.33 -6.94 5.86
C MET A 60 9.60 -6.52 5.14
N LEU A 61 9.66 -5.28 4.63
CA LEU A 61 10.86 -4.76 3.98
C LEU A 61 12.04 -4.67 4.96
N ASP A 62 11.81 -4.20 6.19
CA ASP A 62 12.85 -4.09 7.22
C ASP A 62 13.41 -5.47 7.62
N ALA A 63 12.54 -6.46 7.76
CA ALA A 63 12.95 -7.82 8.13
C ALA A 63 13.73 -8.54 7.02
N HIS A 64 13.43 -8.27 5.75
CA HIS A 64 14.04 -8.95 4.61
C HIS A 64 15.23 -8.21 4.00
N ASP A 65 15.15 -6.90 3.83
CA ASP A 65 16.25 -6.06 3.35
C ASP A 65 16.10 -4.60 3.84
N PRO A 66 16.64 -4.27 5.02
CA PRO A 66 16.47 -2.94 5.62
C PRO A 66 17.12 -1.83 4.78
N ARG A 67 18.02 -2.17 3.85
CA ARG A 67 18.67 -1.20 2.97
C ARG A 67 17.67 -0.53 2.04
N ILE A 68 16.52 -1.16 1.73
CA ILE A 68 15.47 -0.55 0.90
C ILE A 68 14.89 0.71 1.58
N LEU A 69 14.79 0.67 2.92
CA LEU A 69 14.21 1.75 3.71
C LEU A 69 15.22 2.86 4.04
N ALA A 70 16.52 2.63 3.83
CA ALA A 70 17.57 3.56 4.22
C ALA A 70 17.49 4.91 3.49
N GLY A 71 17.03 4.93 2.23
CA GLY A 71 16.78 6.17 1.49
C GLY A 71 15.36 6.72 1.60
N LEU A 72 14.50 6.14 2.44
CA LEU A 72 13.11 6.59 2.63
C LEU A 72 12.93 7.24 4.00
N GLY A 73 11.92 8.11 4.11
CA GLY A 73 11.58 8.75 5.37
C GLY A 73 11.21 7.76 6.48
N HIS A 74 11.50 8.13 7.73
CA HIS A 74 11.12 7.34 8.91
C HIS A 74 9.60 7.33 9.15
N ARG A 75 8.90 8.37 8.70
CA ARG A 75 7.43 8.46 8.78
C ARG A 75 6.77 7.68 7.66
N SER A 76 5.56 7.22 7.92
CA SER A 76 4.69 6.60 6.92
C SER A 76 3.35 7.32 6.87
N LEU A 77 2.73 7.35 5.69
CA LEU A 77 1.35 7.80 5.53
C LEU A 77 0.46 6.57 5.41
N ASP A 78 -0.18 6.20 6.53
CA ASP A 78 -1.12 5.08 6.56
C ASP A 78 -2.54 5.54 6.21
N VAL A 79 -2.97 5.21 5.00
CA VAL A 79 -4.30 5.59 4.49
C VAL A 79 -5.41 4.85 5.25
N SER A 80 -5.13 3.67 5.81
CA SER A 80 -6.13 2.94 6.61
C SER A 80 -6.40 3.63 7.96
N ALA A 81 -5.42 4.35 8.51
CA ALA A 81 -5.64 5.18 9.69
C ALA A 81 -6.57 6.36 9.38
N LEU A 82 -6.51 6.93 8.17
CA LEU A 82 -7.46 7.96 7.72
C LEU A 82 -8.86 7.40 7.52
N ASP A 83 -9.00 6.19 6.95
CA ASP A 83 -10.31 5.53 6.81
C ASP A 83 -10.95 5.24 8.18
N GLU A 84 -10.15 4.78 9.13
CA GLU A 84 -10.62 4.51 10.49
C GLU A 84 -10.99 5.79 11.26
N ALA A 85 -10.19 6.86 11.11
CA ALA A 85 -10.53 8.17 11.65
C ALA A 85 -11.83 8.71 11.05
N ALA A 86 -12.01 8.59 9.73
CA ALA A 86 -13.26 8.98 9.08
C ALA A 86 -14.45 8.14 9.59
N ARG A 87 -14.27 6.83 9.81
CA ARG A 87 -15.30 5.97 10.40
C ARG A 87 -15.78 6.47 11.76
N LEU A 88 -14.86 6.97 12.59
CA LEU A 88 -15.15 7.41 13.96
C LEU A 88 -15.66 8.85 14.02
N TRP A 89 -15.08 9.75 13.23
CA TRP A 89 -15.32 11.19 13.34
C TRP A 89 -16.41 11.67 12.39
N ASN A 90 -16.52 11.07 11.20
CA ASN A 90 -17.52 11.46 10.21
C ASN A 90 -17.87 10.28 9.28
N PRO A 91 -18.80 9.40 9.70
CA PRO A 91 -19.20 8.23 8.92
C PRO A 91 -19.63 8.56 7.49
N ALA A 92 -20.29 9.71 7.27
CA ALA A 92 -20.73 10.12 5.93
C ALA A 92 -19.55 10.33 4.97
N CYS A 93 -18.45 10.93 5.44
CA CYS A 93 -17.23 11.07 4.64
C CYS A 93 -16.61 9.71 4.30
N ARG A 94 -16.68 8.75 5.22
CA ARG A 94 -16.20 7.39 4.96
C ARG A 94 -17.09 6.66 3.97
N ASP A 95 -18.41 6.79 4.07
CA ASP A 95 -19.34 6.09 3.19
C ASP A 95 -19.28 6.62 1.74
N ALA A 96 -18.87 7.87 1.56
CA ALA A 96 -18.60 8.47 0.25
C ALA A 96 -17.27 8.03 -0.40
N ARG A 97 -16.46 7.19 0.25
CA ARG A 97 -15.14 6.78 -0.28
C ARG A 97 -15.29 5.91 -1.53
N PRO A 98 -14.29 5.91 -2.44
CA PRO A 98 -14.32 5.06 -3.63
C PRO A 98 -14.36 3.57 -3.27
N GLU A 99 -15.04 2.79 -4.10
CA GLU A 99 -15.01 1.33 -4.00
C GLU A 99 -13.58 0.80 -4.25
N ARG A 100 -13.24 -0.23 -3.48
CA ARG A 100 -11.97 -0.96 -3.60
C ARG A 100 -12.10 -2.08 -4.60
N THR A 101 -11.05 -2.30 -5.37
CA THR A 101 -10.83 -3.55 -6.08
C THR A 101 -10.51 -4.68 -5.08
N THR A 102 -10.91 -5.91 -5.41
CA THR A 102 -10.80 -7.07 -4.52
C THR A 102 -9.97 -8.22 -5.11
N ASP A 103 -9.22 -7.97 -6.19
CA ASP A 103 -8.48 -9.03 -6.88
C ASP A 103 -7.11 -9.35 -6.22
N HIS A 104 -6.77 -8.64 -5.15
CA HIS A 104 -5.56 -8.82 -4.35
C HIS A 104 -4.25 -8.69 -5.15
N ARG A 105 -4.26 -7.94 -6.26
CA ARG A 105 -3.04 -7.65 -7.02
C ARG A 105 -2.41 -6.35 -6.56
N CYS A 106 -1.09 -6.36 -6.41
CA CYS A 106 -0.31 -5.23 -5.90
C CYS A 106 -0.63 -3.89 -6.60
N LEU A 107 -0.68 -3.87 -7.94
CA LEU A 107 -0.95 -2.62 -8.67
C LEU A 107 -2.35 -2.07 -8.41
N HIS A 108 -3.37 -2.93 -8.30
CA HIS A 108 -4.73 -2.48 -8.02
C HIS A 108 -4.88 -2.05 -6.56
N CYS A 109 -4.27 -2.78 -5.61
CA CYS A 109 -4.20 -2.34 -4.21
C CYS A 109 -3.51 -0.97 -4.04
N LEU A 110 -2.48 -0.69 -4.85
CA LEU A 110 -1.81 0.62 -4.88
C LEU A 110 -2.74 1.71 -5.43
N ASP A 111 -3.42 1.45 -6.54
CA ASP A 111 -4.39 2.39 -7.12
C ASP A 111 -5.53 2.71 -6.15
N ASP A 112 -6.10 1.69 -5.50
CA ASP A 112 -7.12 1.86 -4.48
C ASP A 112 -6.64 2.73 -3.31
N SER A 113 -5.42 2.49 -2.83
CA SER A 113 -4.82 3.29 -1.75
C SER A 113 -4.64 4.75 -2.17
N ILE A 114 -4.24 5.01 -3.42
CA ILE A 114 -4.08 6.35 -3.96
C ILE A 114 -5.44 7.05 -4.12
N ARG A 115 -6.44 6.35 -4.65
CA ARG A 115 -7.81 6.88 -4.81
C ARG A 115 -8.41 7.25 -3.45
N LEU A 116 -8.23 6.39 -2.45
CA LEU A 116 -8.69 6.64 -1.08
C LEU A 116 -7.94 7.81 -0.43
N ALA A 117 -6.62 7.90 -0.60
CA ALA A 117 -5.84 9.03 -0.09
C ALA A 117 -6.27 10.36 -0.74
N ARG A 118 -6.55 10.36 -2.05
CA ARG A 118 -7.08 11.54 -2.76
C ARG A 118 -8.44 11.96 -2.23
N HIS A 119 -9.34 11.01 -1.98
CA HIS A 119 -10.66 11.27 -1.39
C HIS A 119 -10.54 12.05 -0.07
N TYR A 120 -9.73 11.56 0.87
CA TYR A 120 -9.54 12.25 2.15
C TYR A 120 -8.81 13.58 2.02
N ARG A 121 -7.83 13.68 1.11
CA ARG A 121 -7.15 14.95 0.84
C ARG A 121 -8.12 16.02 0.37
N THR A 122 -9.00 15.70 -0.59
CA THR A 122 -9.99 16.65 -1.10
C THR A 122 -10.94 17.12 0.01
N LEU A 123 -11.43 16.21 0.84
CA LEU A 123 -12.27 16.58 1.99
C LEU A 123 -11.56 17.54 2.98
N MET A 124 -10.26 17.34 3.23
CA MET A 124 -9.46 18.23 4.08
C MET A 124 -9.25 19.60 3.43
N GLU A 125 -8.96 19.63 2.12
CA GLU A 125 -8.79 20.86 1.34
C GLU A 125 -10.08 21.70 1.32
N ASP A 126 -11.23 21.07 1.14
CA ASP A 126 -12.55 21.71 1.12
C ASP A 126 -12.90 22.31 2.50
N ALA A 127 -12.65 21.57 3.59
CA ALA A 127 -12.86 22.06 4.95
C ALA A 127 -12.00 23.30 5.28
N CYS A 128 -10.73 23.30 4.87
CA CYS A 128 -9.85 24.46 5.03
C CYS A 128 -10.30 25.67 4.21
N THR A 129 -10.89 25.46 3.03
CA THR A 129 -11.37 26.54 2.16
C THR A 129 -12.65 27.17 2.72
N ALA A 130 -13.58 26.35 3.22
CA ALA A 130 -14.79 26.83 3.88
C ALA A 130 -14.46 27.72 5.10
N SER A 131 -13.53 27.27 5.95
CA SER A 131 -13.11 28.02 7.14
C SER A 131 -12.40 29.35 6.86
N ARG A 132 -11.98 29.64 5.61
CA ARG A 132 -11.28 30.89 5.24
C ARG A 132 -12.23 31.97 4.71
N ASN A 133 -13.47 31.63 4.40
CA ASN A 133 -14.49 32.54 3.88
C ASN A 133 -15.47 33.04 4.96
N ASP A 134 -15.24 32.63 6.21
CA ASP A 134 -15.93 33.07 7.42
C ASP A 134 -15.04 34.07 8.21
#